data_AF-A0A8X8W1G2-F1
#
_entry.id   AF-A0A8X8W1G2-F1
#
_cell.length_a   1.000
_cell.length_b   1.000
_cell.length_c   1.000
_cell.angle_alpha   90.00
_cell.angle_beta   90.00
_cell.angle_gamma   90.00
#
_symmetry.space_group_name_H-M   'P 1'
#
loop_
_entity.id
_entity.type
_entity.pdbx_description
1 polymer ?
#
loop_
_entity_poly.entity_id
_entity_poly.type
_entity_poly.pdbx_seq_one_letter_code
_entity_poly.pdbx_strand_id
1 'polypeptide(L)'
;MAAATASTASFSTAHLFRSSSLNLKQPLSLPFTNRRRLPAQPLRFSALPKISATISVGDKLPDATLSYLDASDELQTVSIADLTSNKKAILVAVPGAFTPTCSQKHLPGFVEKAAEFKAKGVDTIACVSVNDAFVMKAWKADLKIGEEVLLLSDGNGDFTRAIGCELDLSDKPIGLGVRSRRYAMFVEDGVVKVLNLEDGGAFNVSSAEDLLKAEAGEGGRDRIRTRGEKVAVEGNGVKEAVELMGWKRGEDKIWRWSGRRIGKRVHAEFVRVSTMVRNNHRNTLKVGTTIYVKFLEL
;
A
#
# COMPACT_ATOMS: atom_id res chain seq x y z
N MET A 1 11.41 -1.71 -73.22
CA MET A 1 10.62 -0.72 -73.99
C MET A 1 9.37 -0.36 -73.20
N ALA A 2 9.07 0.95 -73.08
CA ALA A 2 7.84 1.64 -72.65
C ALA A 2 7.25 1.28 -71.26
N ALA A 3 7.13 2.14 -70.23
CA ALA A 3 6.84 3.58 -70.04
C ALA A 3 5.37 4.01 -70.27
N ALA A 4 4.69 4.43 -69.19
CA ALA A 4 3.56 5.37 -69.14
C ALA A 4 3.32 5.79 -67.65
N THR A 5 3.94 6.87 -67.17
CA THR A 5 3.46 8.28 -67.10
C THR A 5 2.47 8.58 -65.96
N ALA A 6 3.00 9.15 -64.88
CA ALA A 6 2.24 9.85 -63.83
C ALA A 6 2.04 11.32 -64.23
N SER A 7 0.81 11.81 -64.12
CA SER A 7 0.43 13.20 -64.41
C SER A 7 0.65 14.07 -63.18
N THR A 8 1.45 15.12 -63.36
CA THR A 8 1.65 16.22 -62.41
C THR A 8 0.79 17.40 -62.84
N ALA A 9 0.15 18.07 -61.89
CA ALA A 9 -0.48 19.37 -62.13
C ALA A 9 0.13 20.40 -61.16
N SER A 10 1.03 21.20 -61.70
CA SER A 10 1.50 22.47 -61.17
C SER A 10 0.69 23.58 -61.83
N PHE A 11 0.27 24.60 -61.07
CA PHE A 11 -0.15 25.88 -61.64
C PHE A 11 0.41 27.04 -60.81
N SER A 12 0.60 28.14 -61.55
CA SER A 12 1.68 29.10 -61.44
C SER A 12 1.22 30.44 -60.87
N THR A 13 2.08 31.01 -60.01
CA THR A 13 2.56 32.40 -59.93
C THR A 13 1.59 33.60 -59.96
N ALA A 14 1.59 34.28 -58.80
CA ALA A 14 1.65 35.73 -58.49
C ALA A 14 1.17 36.81 -59.48
N HIS A 15 0.48 37.81 -58.89
CA HIS A 15 0.56 39.27 -59.07
C HIS A 15 -0.55 39.85 -58.13
N LEU A 16 -0.53 41.03 -57.50
CA LEU A 16 0.36 42.18 -57.36
C LEU A 16 -0.27 43.05 -56.24
N PHE A 17 0.54 43.81 -55.50
CA PHE A 17 0.07 44.80 -54.53
C PHE A 17 -0.78 45.90 -55.18
N ARG A 18 -1.86 46.33 -54.52
CA ARG A 18 -2.33 47.72 -54.57
C ARG A 18 -3.00 48.14 -53.27
N SER A 19 -2.34 49.07 -52.59
CA SER A 19 -2.83 49.83 -51.44
C SER A 19 -3.95 50.78 -51.86
N SER A 20 -5.03 50.81 -51.09
CA SER A 20 -5.92 51.96 -50.99
C SER A 20 -6.35 52.14 -49.53
N SER A 21 -5.88 53.24 -48.96
CA SER A 21 -6.19 53.84 -47.67
C SER A 21 -7.69 54.16 -47.50
N LEU A 22 -8.03 54.59 -46.28
CA LEU A 22 -9.30 55.14 -45.74
C LEU A 22 -10.03 54.09 -44.86
N ASN A 23 -10.47 54.35 -43.63
CA ASN A 23 -10.66 55.59 -42.89
C ASN A 23 -10.68 55.25 -41.38
N LEU A 24 -9.89 55.94 -40.57
CA LEU A 24 -9.82 55.77 -39.12
C LEU A 24 -10.99 56.52 -38.46
N LYS A 25 -12.02 55.83 -37.98
CA LYS A 25 -13.03 56.41 -37.09
C LYS A 25 -13.40 55.46 -35.95
N GLN A 26 -13.01 55.92 -34.75
CA GLN A 26 -13.60 55.73 -33.42
C GLN A 26 -13.31 54.43 -32.65
N PRO A 27 -12.67 54.51 -31.46
CA PRO A 27 -12.61 53.40 -30.52
C PRO A 27 -13.94 53.30 -29.76
N LEU A 28 -14.63 52.17 -29.92
CA LEU A 28 -15.68 51.74 -29.00
C LEU A 28 -15.05 51.48 -27.62
N SER A 29 -15.28 52.38 -26.68
CA SER A 29 -14.97 52.17 -25.27
C SER A 29 -15.86 51.05 -24.73
N LEU A 30 -15.27 49.87 -24.50
CA LEU A 30 -15.92 48.81 -23.73
C LEU A 30 -16.07 49.28 -22.28
N PRO A 31 -17.26 49.15 -21.65
CA PRO A 31 -17.39 49.47 -20.24
C PRO A 31 -16.55 48.48 -19.44
N PHE A 32 -15.57 49.01 -18.73
CA PHE A 32 -14.75 48.28 -17.77
C PHE A 32 -15.66 47.82 -16.63
N THR A 33 -16.23 46.63 -16.76
CA THR A 33 -16.99 46.02 -15.67
C THR A 33 -16.00 45.64 -14.58
N ASN A 34 -16.22 46.22 -13.40
CA ASN A 34 -15.45 45.98 -12.21
C ASN A 34 -15.62 44.50 -11.80
N ARG A 35 -14.68 43.65 -12.25
CA ARG A 35 -14.67 42.22 -11.91
C ARG A 35 -14.35 42.11 -10.43
N ARG A 36 -15.39 42.04 -9.59
CA ARG A 36 -15.27 41.69 -8.17
C ARG A 36 -14.39 40.44 -8.07
N ARG A 37 -13.20 40.57 -7.49
CA ARG A 37 -12.39 39.42 -7.09
C ARG A 37 -13.24 38.58 -6.16
N LEU A 38 -13.62 37.39 -6.61
CA LEU A 38 -14.11 36.35 -5.70
C LEU A 38 -12.98 36.09 -4.69
N PRO A 39 -13.30 35.99 -3.39
CA PRO A 39 -12.29 35.68 -2.39
C PRO A 39 -11.65 34.34 -2.76
N ALA A 40 -10.32 34.31 -2.80
CA ALA A 40 -9.57 33.08 -3.01
C ALA A 40 -9.99 32.09 -1.92
N GLN A 41 -10.63 30.99 -2.33
CA GLN A 41 -10.93 29.92 -1.40
C GLN A 41 -9.60 29.37 -0.88
N PRO A 42 -9.43 29.20 0.45
CA PRO A 42 -8.23 28.60 0.98
C PRO A 42 -8.10 27.20 0.37
N LEU A 43 -6.92 26.92 -0.20
CA LEU A 43 -6.56 25.59 -0.67
C LEU A 43 -6.77 24.64 0.51
N ARG A 44 -7.81 23.82 0.39
CA ARG A 44 -8.12 22.76 1.34
C ARG A 44 -6.96 21.78 1.19
N PHE A 45 -5.98 21.82 2.09
CA PHE A 45 -5.02 20.74 2.23
C PHE A 45 -5.84 19.48 2.47
N SER A 46 -5.96 18.64 1.44
CA SER A 46 -6.53 17.31 1.60
C SER A 46 -5.66 16.62 2.64
N ALA A 47 -6.26 16.27 3.77
CA ALA A 47 -5.63 15.34 4.69
C ALA A 47 -5.23 14.12 3.85
N LEU A 48 -3.95 13.74 3.94
CA LEU A 48 -3.48 12.48 3.36
C LEU A 48 -4.48 11.39 3.78
N PRO A 49 -4.92 10.52 2.86
CA PRO A 49 -5.93 9.52 3.18
C PRO A 49 -5.39 8.68 4.32
N LYS A 50 -6.07 8.75 5.46
CA LYS A 50 -5.76 7.96 6.64
C LYS A 50 -5.82 6.49 6.24
N ILE A 51 -4.68 5.80 6.31
CA ILE A 51 -4.59 4.35 6.09
C ILE A 51 -5.62 3.70 7.01
N SER A 52 -6.59 3.02 6.42
CA SER A 52 -7.51 2.17 7.15
C SER A 52 -7.88 1.02 6.23
N ALA A 53 -6.97 0.06 6.10
CA ALA A 53 -7.40 -1.27 5.73
C ALA A 53 -8.39 -1.76 6.80
N THR A 54 -9.42 -2.48 6.37
CA THR A 54 -10.40 -3.05 7.29
C THR A 54 -9.85 -4.33 7.92
N ILE A 55 -9.04 -5.08 7.16
CA ILE A 55 -8.37 -6.30 7.64
C ILE A 55 -7.25 -5.98 8.64
N SER A 56 -7.14 -6.80 9.68
CA SER A 56 -6.10 -6.74 10.71
C SER A 56 -5.51 -8.13 11.00
N VAL A 57 -4.38 -8.17 11.70
CA VAL A 57 -3.85 -9.43 12.24
C VAL A 57 -4.87 -10.04 13.21
N GLY A 58 -5.15 -11.33 13.05
CA GLY A 58 -6.16 -12.08 13.78
C GLY A 58 -7.50 -12.22 13.04
N ASP A 59 -7.74 -11.44 11.99
CA ASP A 59 -8.96 -11.55 11.19
C ASP A 59 -8.90 -12.72 10.22
N LYS A 60 -10.06 -13.32 9.96
CA LYS A 60 -10.22 -14.30 8.88
C LYS A 60 -10.40 -13.55 7.55
N LEU A 61 -9.75 -14.04 6.50
CA LEU A 61 -9.92 -13.49 5.16
C LEU A 61 -11.38 -13.63 4.69
N PRO A 62 -11.89 -12.65 3.93
CA PRO A 62 -13.21 -12.74 3.33
C PRO A 62 -13.24 -13.82 2.26
N ASP A 63 -14.45 -14.32 1.98
CA ASP A 63 -14.67 -15.13 0.80
C ASP A 63 -14.56 -14.25 -0.45
N ALA A 64 -13.76 -14.71 -1.40
CA ALA A 64 -13.53 -14.05 -2.69
C ALA A 64 -12.93 -15.06 -3.67
N THR A 65 -13.14 -14.80 -4.95
CA THR A 65 -12.62 -15.62 -6.04
C THR A 65 -11.65 -14.80 -6.87
N LEU A 66 -10.48 -15.37 -7.13
CA LEU A 66 -9.46 -14.82 -8.00
C LEU A 66 -9.37 -15.67 -9.27
N SER A 67 -8.85 -15.10 -10.36
CA SER A 67 -8.74 -15.78 -11.65
C SER A 67 -7.30 -15.88 -12.12
N TYR A 68 -6.98 -16.88 -12.93
CA TYR A 68 -5.70 -17.00 -13.62
C TYR A 68 -5.89 -17.77 -14.93
N LEU A 69 -4.92 -17.69 -15.83
CA LEU A 69 -4.86 -18.57 -17.00
C LEU A 69 -3.87 -19.69 -16.72
N ASP A 70 -4.28 -20.93 -16.99
CA ASP A 70 -3.38 -22.08 -16.88
C ASP A 70 -2.44 -22.19 -18.09
N ALA A 71 -1.68 -23.29 -18.14
CA ALA A 71 -0.73 -23.57 -19.22
C ALA A 71 -1.39 -23.84 -20.58
N SER A 72 -2.68 -24.13 -20.60
CA SER A 72 -3.49 -24.37 -21.80
C SER A 72 -4.26 -23.12 -22.26
N ASP A 73 -4.01 -21.97 -21.62
CA ASP A 73 -4.67 -20.70 -21.89
C ASP A 73 -6.16 -20.71 -21.51
N GLU A 74 -6.57 -21.63 -20.63
CA GLU A 74 -7.94 -21.70 -20.13
C GLU A 74 -8.09 -20.85 -18.86
N LEU A 75 -9.20 -20.12 -18.78
CA LEU A 75 -9.51 -19.29 -17.63
C LEU A 75 -9.93 -20.17 -16.46
N GLN A 76 -9.11 -20.16 -15.42
CA GLN A 76 -9.35 -20.84 -14.16
C GLN A 76 -9.70 -19.83 -13.06
N THR A 77 -10.35 -20.35 -12.03
CA THR A 77 -10.68 -19.58 -10.82
C THR A 77 -10.22 -20.33 -9.59
N VAL A 78 -9.90 -19.59 -8.53
CA VAL A 78 -9.49 -20.13 -7.23
C VAL A 78 -10.08 -19.26 -6.13
N SER A 79 -10.69 -19.87 -5.12
CA SER A 79 -11.18 -19.12 -3.97
C SER A 79 -10.05 -18.81 -2.99
N ILE A 80 -10.20 -17.75 -2.20
CA ILE A 80 -9.30 -17.47 -1.07
C ILE A 80 -9.30 -18.64 -0.07
N ALA A 81 -10.43 -19.31 0.10
CA ALA A 81 -10.53 -20.49 0.95
C ALA A 81 -9.66 -21.65 0.43
N ASP A 82 -9.65 -21.91 -0.88
CA ASP A 82 -8.81 -22.97 -1.48
C ASP A 82 -7.32 -22.70 -1.31
N LEU A 83 -6.92 -21.41 -1.33
CA LEU A 83 -5.54 -20.99 -1.13
C LEU A 83 -5.08 -21.11 0.33
N THR A 84 -5.99 -20.95 1.30
CA THR A 84 -5.60 -20.65 2.69
C THR A 84 -6.16 -21.59 3.76
N SER A 85 -7.21 -22.36 3.48
CA SER A 85 -7.83 -23.26 4.47
C SER A 85 -6.92 -24.46 4.75
N ASN A 86 -6.68 -24.76 6.03
CA ASN A 86 -5.75 -25.80 6.49
C ASN A 86 -4.33 -25.69 5.89
N LYS A 87 -3.93 -24.49 5.46
CA LYS A 87 -2.65 -24.22 4.80
C LYS A 87 -1.98 -23.01 5.42
N LYS A 88 -0.66 -22.94 5.24
CA LYS A 88 0.14 -21.72 5.42
C LYS A 88 0.33 -21.07 4.06
N ALA A 89 -0.18 -19.86 3.90
CA ALA A 89 -0.15 -19.13 2.65
C ALA A 89 0.47 -17.75 2.81
N ILE A 90 1.09 -17.27 1.73
CA ILE A 90 1.54 -15.89 1.61
C ILE A 90 0.73 -15.24 0.50
N LEU A 91 0.04 -14.14 0.83
CA LEU A 91 -0.57 -13.26 -0.15
C LEU A 91 0.26 -11.98 -0.25
N VAL A 92 0.88 -11.77 -1.41
CA VAL A 92 1.57 -10.54 -1.77
C VAL A 92 0.70 -9.76 -2.74
N ALA A 93 0.44 -8.49 -2.50
CA ALA A 93 -0.31 -7.66 -3.44
C ALA A 93 0.50 -6.46 -3.93
N VAL A 94 0.24 -6.08 -5.17
CA VAL A 94 0.91 -4.98 -5.86
C VAL A 94 -0.10 -4.03 -6.49
N PRO A 95 0.25 -2.74 -6.63
CA PRO A 95 -0.61 -1.78 -7.34
C PRO A 95 -0.83 -2.09 -8.83
N GLY A 96 0.10 -2.78 -9.48
CA GLY A 96 -0.09 -3.12 -10.89
C GLY A 96 1.06 -3.93 -11.48
N ALA A 97 0.71 -4.85 -12.37
CA ALA A 97 1.63 -5.56 -13.25
C ALA A 97 2.45 -4.56 -14.10
N PHE A 98 3.67 -4.95 -14.47
CA PHE A 98 4.62 -4.14 -15.25
C PHE A 98 5.10 -2.82 -14.60
N THR A 99 4.65 -2.47 -13.40
CA THR A 99 5.12 -1.25 -12.71
C THR A 99 6.51 -1.45 -12.06
N PRO A 100 7.40 -0.43 -12.04
CA PRO A 100 8.82 -0.63 -11.75
C PRO A 100 9.14 -1.35 -10.44
N THR A 101 8.64 -0.84 -9.30
CA THR A 101 8.90 -1.43 -7.98
C THR A 101 8.35 -2.85 -7.86
N CYS A 102 7.22 -3.12 -8.51
CA CYS A 102 6.57 -4.43 -8.48
C CYS A 102 7.38 -5.46 -9.27
N SER A 103 7.80 -5.10 -10.48
CA SER A 103 8.54 -5.98 -11.39
C SER A 103 10.01 -6.17 -11.04
N GLN A 104 10.64 -5.19 -10.39
CA GLN A 104 12.10 -5.20 -10.17
C GLN A 104 12.51 -5.59 -8.75
N LYS A 105 11.59 -5.52 -7.77
CA LYS A 105 11.93 -5.69 -6.35
C LYS A 105 10.93 -6.57 -5.61
N HIS A 106 9.66 -6.16 -5.58
CA HIS A 106 8.70 -6.77 -4.68
C HIS A 106 8.42 -8.23 -5.02
N LEU A 107 7.92 -8.50 -6.23
CA LEU A 107 7.59 -9.86 -6.66
C LEU A 107 8.83 -10.75 -6.84
N PRO A 108 9.94 -10.29 -7.48
CA PRO A 108 11.16 -11.09 -7.59
C PRO A 108 11.72 -11.55 -6.23
N GLY A 109 11.67 -10.71 -5.19
CA GLY A 109 12.13 -11.11 -3.86
C GLY A 109 11.37 -12.31 -3.29
N PHE A 110 10.06 -12.43 -3.57
CA PHE A 110 9.29 -13.62 -3.16
C PHE A 110 9.65 -14.87 -3.95
N VAL A 111 10.01 -14.72 -5.24
CA VAL A 111 10.48 -15.83 -6.08
C VAL A 111 11.83 -16.34 -5.57
N GLU A 112 12.78 -15.44 -5.32
CA GLU A 112 14.11 -15.78 -4.78
C GLU A 112 14.02 -16.48 -3.41
N LYS A 113 13.03 -16.11 -2.59
CA LYS A 113 12.80 -16.66 -1.25
C LYS A 113 11.80 -17.81 -1.19
N ALA A 114 11.24 -18.24 -2.32
CA ALA A 114 10.19 -19.25 -2.34
C ALA A 114 10.62 -20.58 -1.70
N ALA A 115 11.86 -21.02 -1.95
CA ALA A 115 12.40 -22.23 -1.34
C ALA A 115 12.54 -22.12 0.20
N GLU A 116 12.91 -20.93 0.70
CA GLU A 116 13.03 -20.66 2.14
C GLU A 116 11.66 -20.66 2.83
N PHE A 117 10.65 -20.04 2.21
CA PHE A 117 9.27 -20.11 2.68
C PHE A 117 8.72 -21.54 2.67
N LYS A 118 8.99 -22.30 1.60
CA LYS A 118 8.58 -23.70 1.50
C LYS A 118 9.23 -24.57 2.58
N ALA A 119 10.50 -24.35 2.89
CA ALA A 119 11.20 -25.04 3.99
C ALA A 119 10.58 -24.75 5.36
N LYS A 120 9.92 -23.60 5.53
CA LYS A 120 9.14 -23.23 6.73
C LYS A 120 7.70 -23.76 6.72
N GLY A 121 7.33 -24.53 5.70
CA GLY A 121 6.00 -25.13 5.56
C GLY A 121 4.95 -24.21 4.96
N VAL A 122 5.35 -23.16 4.22
CA VAL A 122 4.41 -22.40 3.39
C VAL A 122 4.02 -23.26 2.19
N ASP A 123 2.71 -23.51 2.05
CA ASP A 123 2.13 -24.32 0.98
C ASP A 123 1.97 -23.52 -0.32
N THR A 124 1.71 -22.22 -0.21
CA THR A 124 1.37 -21.39 -1.38
C THR A 124 1.85 -19.95 -1.20
N ILE A 125 2.50 -19.42 -2.24
CA ILE A 125 2.79 -17.99 -2.39
C ILE A 125 1.97 -17.49 -3.58
N ALA A 126 1.11 -16.50 -3.36
CA ALA A 126 0.27 -15.93 -4.39
C ALA A 126 0.43 -14.41 -4.47
N CYS A 127 0.69 -13.92 -5.68
CA CYS A 127 0.70 -12.51 -6.03
C CYS A 127 -0.65 -12.08 -6.57
N VAL A 128 -1.28 -11.10 -5.93
CA VAL A 128 -2.58 -10.54 -6.31
C VAL A 128 -2.41 -9.13 -6.87
N SER A 129 -3.11 -8.83 -7.98
CA SER A 129 -3.17 -7.46 -8.52
C SER A 129 -4.54 -7.19 -9.11
N VAL A 130 -4.96 -5.91 -9.09
CA VAL A 130 -6.13 -5.42 -9.82
C VAL A 130 -5.75 -5.23 -11.29
N ASN A 131 -5.51 -6.35 -11.95
CA ASN A 131 -5.26 -6.52 -13.37
C ASN A 131 -6.02 -7.78 -13.80
N ASP A 132 -6.43 -7.86 -15.07
CA ASP A 132 -7.06 -9.05 -15.62
C ASP A 132 -6.07 -10.23 -15.75
N ALA A 133 -6.62 -11.45 -15.92
CA ALA A 133 -5.84 -12.67 -15.97
C ALA A 133 -4.87 -12.75 -17.16
N PHE A 134 -5.17 -12.09 -18.29
CA PHE A 134 -4.30 -12.07 -19.46
C PHE A 134 -3.05 -11.25 -19.18
N VAL A 135 -3.22 -10.06 -18.59
CA VAL A 135 -2.10 -9.22 -18.14
C VAL A 135 -1.26 -9.94 -17.09
N MET A 136 -1.90 -10.59 -16.11
CA MET A 136 -1.18 -11.31 -15.06
C MET A 136 -0.36 -12.48 -15.64
N LYS A 137 -0.89 -13.22 -16.61
CA LYS A 137 -0.15 -14.28 -17.32
C LYS A 137 1.04 -13.74 -18.11
N ALA A 138 0.82 -12.69 -18.90
CA ALA A 138 1.90 -12.07 -19.68
C ALA A 138 3.02 -11.55 -18.77
N TRP A 139 2.65 -10.96 -17.63
CA TRP A 139 3.61 -10.46 -16.64
C TRP A 139 4.37 -11.60 -15.96
N LYS A 140 3.71 -12.73 -15.65
CA LYS A 140 4.38 -13.95 -15.16
C LYS A 140 5.47 -14.41 -16.13
N ALA A 141 5.14 -14.47 -17.42
CA ALA A 141 6.07 -14.89 -18.47
C ALA A 141 7.24 -13.91 -18.65
N ASP A 142 6.98 -12.60 -18.62
CA ASP A 142 8.00 -11.55 -18.71
C ASP A 142 9.04 -11.66 -17.59
N LEU A 143 8.57 -11.90 -16.35
CA LEU A 143 9.42 -12.11 -15.18
C LEU A 143 10.04 -13.51 -15.08
N LYS A 144 9.69 -14.42 -16.00
CA LYS A 144 10.15 -15.83 -16.03
C LYS A 144 9.87 -16.57 -14.72
N ILE A 145 8.72 -16.29 -14.11
CA ILE A 145 8.29 -16.94 -12.87
C ILE A 145 7.67 -18.30 -13.23
N GLY A 146 8.15 -19.36 -12.59
CA GLY A 146 7.62 -20.71 -12.74
C GLY A 146 6.52 -20.99 -11.72
N GLU A 147 6.69 -22.07 -10.95
CA GLU A 147 5.74 -22.54 -9.95
C GLU A 147 6.02 -21.95 -8.55
N GLU A 148 7.02 -21.08 -8.41
CA GLU A 148 7.41 -20.48 -7.14
C GLU A 148 6.32 -19.55 -6.58
N VAL A 149 5.63 -18.83 -7.46
CA VAL A 149 4.58 -17.87 -7.11
C VAL A 149 3.43 -17.95 -8.10
N LEU A 150 2.20 -18.10 -7.59
CA LEU A 150 0.98 -18.01 -8.38
C LEU A 150 0.64 -16.53 -8.64
N LEU A 151 0.39 -16.16 -9.90
CA LEU A 151 -0.05 -14.80 -10.24
C LEU A 151 -1.55 -14.81 -10.49
N LEU A 152 -2.28 -14.11 -9.62
CA LEU A 152 -3.74 -14.13 -9.55
C LEU A 152 -4.33 -12.75 -9.84
N SER A 153 -5.34 -12.74 -10.71
CA SER A 153 -6.12 -11.57 -11.09
C SER A 153 -7.25 -11.34 -10.09
N ASP A 154 -7.23 -10.17 -9.45
CA ASP A 154 -8.37 -9.55 -8.78
C ASP A 154 -8.93 -8.44 -9.69
N GLY A 155 -9.27 -8.79 -10.93
CA GLY A 155 -9.57 -7.82 -12.01
C GLY A 155 -10.68 -6.82 -11.69
N ASN A 156 -11.66 -7.21 -10.86
CA ASN A 156 -12.75 -6.34 -10.38
C ASN A 156 -12.43 -5.63 -9.05
N GLY A 157 -11.28 -5.94 -8.43
CA GLY A 157 -10.88 -5.44 -7.12
C GLY A 157 -11.78 -5.92 -5.98
N ASP A 158 -12.53 -7.01 -6.16
CA ASP A 158 -13.52 -7.49 -5.19
C ASP A 158 -12.85 -7.93 -3.89
N PHE A 159 -11.76 -8.70 -3.99
CA PHE A 159 -10.99 -9.10 -2.82
C PHE A 159 -10.31 -7.88 -2.17
N THR A 160 -9.64 -7.05 -2.98
CA THR A 160 -8.96 -5.83 -2.53
C THR A 160 -9.88 -4.90 -1.75
N ARG A 161 -11.11 -4.70 -2.24
CA ARG A 161 -12.15 -3.89 -1.58
C ARG A 161 -12.66 -4.55 -0.31
N ALA A 162 -12.92 -5.85 -0.33
CA ALA A 162 -13.41 -6.58 0.84
C ALA A 162 -12.46 -6.47 2.04
N ILE A 163 -11.14 -6.45 1.81
CA ILE A 163 -10.14 -6.27 2.86
C ILE A 163 -9.81 -4.80 3.17
N GLY A 164 -10.39 -3.84 2.42
CA GLY A 164 -10.16 -2.41 2.57
C GLY A 164 -8.78 -1.93 2.08
N CYS A 165 -8.14 -2.69 1.19
CA CYS A 165 -6.82 -2.39 0.65
C CYS A 165 -6.86 -1.61 -0.67
N GLU A 166 -7.96 -0.94 -0.99
CA GLU A 166 -8.05 -0.11 -2.20
C GLU A 166 -7.13 1.13 -2.11
N LEU A 167 -6.57 1.50 -3.26
CA LEU A 167 -5.74 2.66 -3.48
C LEU A 167 -6.23 3.36 -4.75
N ASP A 168 -6.83 4.54 -4.59
CA ASP A 168 -7.22 5.37 -5.73
C ASP A 168 -6.03 6.19 -6.23
N LEU A 169 -5.62 5.95 -7.47
CA LEU A 169 -4.55 6.66 -8.18
C LEU A 169 -5.07 7.40 -9.42
N SER A 170 -6.37 7.66 -9.48
CA SER A 170 -7.01 8.37 -10.61
C SER A 170 -6.51 9.81 -10.75
N ASP A 171 -6.00 10.40 -9.67
CA ASP A 171 -5.42 11.76 -9.65
C ASP A 171 -3.96 11.81 -10.12
N LYS A 172 -3.32 10.65 -10.36
CA LYS A 172 -1.92 10.57 -10.75
C LYS A 172 -1.77 10.53 -12.28
N PRO A 173 -0.73 11.18 -12.83
CA PRO A 173 -0.50 11.21 -14.28
C PRO A 173 -0.20 9.84 -14.88
N ILE A 174 0.13 8.84 -14.05
CA ILE A 174 0.33 7.45 -14.47
C ILE A 174 -0.97 6.75 -14.90
N GLY A 175 -2.15 7.28 -14.54
CA GLY A 175 -3.43 6.81 -15.07
C GLY A 175 -3.81 5.38 -14.67
N LEU A 176 -3.64 5.02 -13.40
CA LEU A 176 -3.89 3.63 -12.94
C LEU A 176 -5.32 3.37 -12.47
N GLY A 177 -6.08 4.41 -12.09
CA GLY A 177 -7.40 4.23 -11.48
C GLY A 177 -7.32 3.64 -10.07
N VAL A 178 -8.35 2.90 -9.66
CA VAL A 178 -8.38 2.19 -8.36
C VAL A 178 -7.61 0.88 -8.47
N ARG A 179 -6.67 0.66 -7.53
CA ARG A 179 -5.78 -0.50 -7.47
C ARG A 179 -5.70 -1.07 -6.05
N SER A 180 -4.95 -2.16 -5.90
CA SER A 180 -4.58 -2.66 -4.57
C SER A 180 -3.42 -1.86 -3.98
N ARG A 181 -3.45 -1.61 -2.67
CA ARG A 181 -2.27 -1.19 -1.91
C ARG A 181 -1.23 -2.29 -1.97
N ARG A 182 0.04 -1.89 -1.84
CA ARG A 182 1.11 -2.87 -1.68
C ARG A 182 1.06 -3.47 -0.28
N TYR A 183 1.04 -4.79 -0.19
CA TYR A 183 1.22 -5.49 1.08
C TYR A 183 1.84 -6.88 0.88
N ALA A 184 2.32 -7.44 1.98
CA ALA A 184 2.57 -8.86 2.11
C ALA A 184 1.93 -9.34 3.41
N MET A 185 1.18 -10.44 3.35
CA MET A 185 0.57 -11.05 4.52
C MET A 185 0.88 -12.54 4.58
N PHE A 186 1.12 -13.01 5.80
CA PHE A 186 1.22 -14.42 6.12
C PHE A 186 -0.10 -14.86 6.76
N VAL A 187 -0.66 -15.94 6.24
CA VAL A 187 -2.00 -16.43 6.54
C VAL A 187 -1.90 -17.90 6.91
N GLU A 188 -2.56 -18.30 7.98
CA GLU A 188 -2.61 -19.69 8.42
C GLU A 188 -4.05 -20.06 8.74
N ASP A 189 -4.55 -21.09 8.05
CA ASP A 189 -5.95 -21.53 8.10
C ASP A 189 -6.96 -20.38 7.85
N GLY A 190 -6.67 -19.59 6.80
CA GLY A 190 -7.46 -18.42 6.43
C GLY A 190 -7.39 -17.24 7.41
N VAL A 191 -6.62 -17.33 8.51
CA VAL A 191 -6.45 -16.25 9.50
C VAL A 191 -5.15 -15.50 9.26
N VAL A 192 -5.22 -14.17 9.21
CA VAL A 192 -4.05 -13.30 9.02
C VAL A 192 -3.17 -13.35 10.27
N LYS A 193 -1.93 -13.81 10.14
CA LYS A 193 -0.94 -13.89 11.23
C LYS A 193 0.06 -12.74 11.18
N VAL A 194 0.39 -12.26 9.98
CA VAL A 194 1.23 -11.08 9.76
C VAL A 194 0.62 -10.26 8.64
N LEU A 195 0.61 -8.94 8.79
CA LEU A 195 0.20 -7.99 7.75
C LEU A 195 1.19 -6.83 7.66
N ASN A 196 1.98 -6.83 6.59
CA ASN A 196 2.89 -5.74 6.25
C ASN A 196 2.27 -4.90 5.14
N LEU A 197 1.45 -3.92 5.52
CA LEU A 197 0.75 -3.01 4.62
C LEU A 197 1.56 -1.72 4.41
N GLU A 198 1.72 -1.32 3.15
CA GLU A 198 2.40 -0.07 2.79
C GLU A 198 1.42 1.10 2.72
N ASP A 199 1.98 2.30 2.92
CA ASP A 199 1.27 3.54 2.62
C ASP A 199 1.49 3.96 1.16
N GLY A 200 0.39 4.22 0.43
CA GLY A 200 0.41 4.62 -0.97
C GLY A 200 1.29 3.72 -1.85
N GLY A 201 2.27 4.34 -2.53
CA GLY A 201 3.20 3.65 -3.44
C GLY A 201 4.49 3.13 -2.80
N ALA A 202 4.60 3.13 -1.46
CA ALA A 202 5.81 2.77 -0.75
C ALA A 202 6.19 1.28 -0.88
N PHE A 203 7.42 0.97 -0.47
CA PHE A 203 7.97 -0.38 -0.37
C PHE A 203 9.07 -0.41 0.71
N ASN A 204 8.66 -0.50 1.97
CA ASN A 204 9.52 -0.36 3.16
C ASN A 204 9.43 -1.56 4.13
N VAL A 205 8.30 -2.25 4.16
CA VAL A 205 7.95 -3.29 5.13
C VAL A 205 7.38 -4.55 4.48
N SER A 206 6.94 -4.49 3.22
CA SER A 206 6.31 -5.64 2.55
C SER A 206 7.31 -6.55 1.80
N SER A 207 8.62 -6.42 2.04
CA SER A 207 9.60 -7.29 1.38
C SER A 207 9.50 -8.76 1.84
N ALA A 208 10.02 -9.68 1.04
CA ALA A 208 10.09 -11.10 1.41
C ALA A 208 10.92 -11.31 2.69
N GLU A 209 12.03 -10.57 2.83
CA GLU A 209 12.89 -10.58 4.01
C GLU A 209 12.15 -10.07 5.25
N ASP A 210 11.36 -9.01 5.12
CA ASP A 210 10.55 -8.49 6.21
C ASP A 210 9.51 -9.51 6.68
N LEU A 211 8.88 -10.22 5.74
CA LEU A 211 7.89 -11.25 6.05
C LEU A 211 8.54 -12.48 6.70
N LEU A 212 9.69 -12.94 6.20
CA LEU A 212 10.47 -14.04 6.80
C LEU A 212 10.85 -13.74 8.25
N LYS A 213 11.29 -12.51 8.54
CA LYS A 213 11.61 -12.06 9.90
C LYS A 213 10.37 -12.00 10.78
N ALA A 214 9.27 -11.47 10.27
CA ALA A 214 8.03 -11.33 11.01
C ALA A 214 7.42 -12.70 11.37
N GLU A 215 7.42 -13.64 10.43
CA GLU A 215 6.93 -15.02 10.64
C GLU A 215 7.79 -15.79 11.65
N ALA A 216 9.12 -15.63 11.62
CA ALA A 216 10.02 -16.28 12.58
C ALA A 216 9.89 -15.75 14.03
N GLY A 217 9.01 -14.78 14.30
CA GLY A 217 8.89 -14.12 15.60
C GLY A 217 10.07 -13.20 15.94
N GLU A 218 11.03 -13.03 15.03
CA GLU A 218 12.17 -12.12 15.17
C GLU A 218 11.79 -10.68 14.82
N GLY A 219 10.80 -10.51 13.95
CA GLY A 219 10.24 -9.20 13.55
C GLY A 219 9.42 -8.51 14.64
N GLY A 220 9.08 -9.21 15.73
CA GLY A 220 8.43 -8.65 16.91
C GLY A 220 9.38 -7.99 17.92
N ARG A 221 10.72 -8.12 17.75
CA ARG A 221 11.69 -7.60 18.74
C ARG A 221 12.62 -6.51 18.23
N ASP A 222 12.58 -6.09 16.96
CA ASP A 222 13.52 -5.10 16.43
C ASP A 222 12.97 -3.99 15.52
N ARG A 223 11.66 -3.68 15.59
CA ARG A 223 11.09 -2.45 14.99
C ARG A 223 10.35 -1.56 15.97
N ILE A 224 11.06 -1.08 17.01
CA ILE A 224 10.83 0.29 17.49
C ILE A 224 11.71 1.20 16.62
N ARG A 225 11.21 1.57 15.45
CA ARG A 225 11.82 2.66 14.66
C ARG A 225 11.32 3.99 15.20
N THR A 226 12.28 4.75 15.67
CA THR A 226 12.20 6.13 16.14
C THR A 226 11.54 7.06 15.11
N ARG A 227 10.27 7.35 15.32
CA ARG A 227 9.70 8.69 15.19
C ARG A 227 8.44 8.73 16.06
N GLY A 228 8.64 9.20 17.30
CA GLY A 228 7.66 9.36 18.38
C GLY A 228 6.25 8.80 18.14
N GLU A 229 6.00 7.54 18.51
CA GLU A 229 4.62 7.04 18.55
C GLU A 229 4.37 6.07 19.71
N LYS A 230 3.53 6.57 20.64
CA LYS A 230 2.43 5.92 21.36
C LYS A 230 2.37 4.38 21.34
N VAL A 231 2.62 3.76 22.50
CA VAL A 231 2.26 2.36 22.77
C VAL A 231 0.88 2.32 23.42
N ALA A 232 -0.17 1.89 22.71
CA ALA A 232 -1.51 1.71 23.27
C ALA A 232 -1.68 0.30 23.86
N VAL A 233 -2.13 0.21 25.12
CA VAL A 233 -2.48 -1.03 25.82
C VAL A 233 -3.98 -0.96 26.17
N GLU A 234 -4.75 -1.97 25.75
CA GLU A 234 -6.16 -2.16 26.16
C GLU A 234 -6.19 -3.06 27.42
N GLY A 235 -6.88 -2.62 28.48
CA GLY A 235 -7.07 -3.42 29.70
C GLY A 235 -7.13 -2.59 31.00
N ASN A 236 -7.83 -3.13 32.00
CA ASN A 236 -7.95 -2.52 33.33
C ASN A 236 -6.58 -2.49 34.04
N GLY A 237 -6.25 -1.35 34.64
CA GLY A 237 -5.09 -1.20 35.53
C GLY A 237 -3.76 -0.94 34.82
N VAL A 238 -3.47 0.32 34.50
CA VAL A 238 -2.16 0.77 33.98
C VAL A 238 -0.99 0.27 34.84
N LYS A 239 -1.20 0.15 36.15
CA LYS A 239 -0.19 -0.32 37.11
C LYS A 239 0.14 -1.81 36.94
N GLU A 240 -0.87 -2.66 36.82
CA GLU A 240 -0.69 -4.11 36.66
C GLU A 240 -0.03 -4.46 35.32
N ALA A 241 -0.43 -3.77 34.24
CA ALA A 241 0.19 -3.93 32.92
C ALA A 241 1.68 -3.54 32.93
N VAL A 242 2.04 -2.46 33.63
CA VAL A 242 3.42 -1.97 33.72
C VAL A 242 4.29 -2.91 34.56
N GLU A 243 3.76 -3.45 35.65
CA GLU A 243 4.46 -4.44 36.50
C GLU A 243 4.66 -5.78 35.76
N LEU A 244 3.66 -6.27 35.02
CA LEU A 244 3.77 -7.48 34.18
C LEU A 244 4.85 -7.36 33.09
N MET A 245 5.12 -6.14 32.61
CA MET A 245 6.19 -5.85 31.66
C MET A 245 7.58 -5.70 32.31
N GLY A 246 7.69 -5.99 33.63
CA GLY A 246 8.97 -5.99 34.36
C GLY A 246 9.48 -4.59 34.73
N TRP A 247 8.63 -3.57 34.69
CA TRP A 247 9.00 -2.23 35.17
C TRP A 247 8.97 -2.20 36.70
N LYS A 248 9.93 -1.51 37.30
CA LYS A 248 10.01 -1.29 38.75
C LYS A 248 9.88 0.18 39.06
N ARG A 249 9.09 0.51 40.08
CA ARG A 249 8.97 1.89 40.57
C ARG A 249 10.11 2.17 41.55
N GLY A 250 10.92 3.18 41.24
CA GLY A 250 11.94 3.70 42.17
C GLY A 250 11.31 4.47 43.33
N GLU A 251 12.09 4.70 44.37
CA GLU A 251 11.68 5.48 45.56
C GLU A 251 11.34 6.94 45.20
N ASP A 252 11.98 7.47 44.15
CA ASP A 252 11.68 8.75 43.52
C ASP A 252 10.37 8.77 42.71
N LYS A 253 9.60 7.68 42.77
CA LYS A 253 8.32 7.45 42.07
C LYS A 253 8.46 7.36 40.55
N ILE A 254 9.69 7.29 40.01
CA ILE A 254 9.97 7.11 38.59
C ILE A 254 10.00 5.61 38.27
N TRP A 255 9.28 5.18 37.25
CA TRP A 255 9.34 3.79 36.80
C TRP A 255 10.55 3.59 35.89
N ARG A 256 11.34 2.58 36.23
CA ARG A 256 12.54 2.20 35.50
C ARG A 256 12.42 0.78 35.00
N TRP A 257 12.98 0.57 33.83
CA TRP A 257 13.09 -0.74 33.22
C TRP A 257 14.51 -0.96 32.74
N SER A 258 15.01 -2.18 32.91
CA SER A 258 16.33 -2.58 32.45
C SER A 258 16.21 -3.86 31.63
N GLY A 259 16.73 -3.83 30.41
CA GLY A 259 16.74 -4.97 29.51
C GLY A 259 18.02 -5.06 28.71
N ARG A 260 18.06 -5.99 27.75
CA ARG A 260 19.15 -6.10 26.78
C ARG A 260 18.64 -5.79 25.37
N ARG A 261 19.39 -4.98 24.62
CA ARG A 261 19.16 -4.67 23.21
C ARG A 261 20.47 -4.87 22.46
N ILE A 262 20.48 -5.74 21.44
CA ILE A 262 21.67 -6.06 20.62
C ILE A 262 22.92 -6.31 21.50
N GLY A 263 22.77 -7.17 22.52
CA GLY A 263 23.86 -7.50 23.45
C GLY A 263 24.27 -6.42 24.46
N LYS A 264 23.78 -5.18 24.35
CA LYS A 264 24.04 -4.10 25.30
C LYS A 264 22.93 -3.98 26.34
N ARG A 265 23.31 -3.65 27.59
CA ARG A 265 22.34 -3.32 28.65
C ARG A 265 21.72 -1.97 28.33
N VAL A 266 20.40 -1.86 28.42
CA VAL A 266 19.66 -0.60 28.19
C VAL A 266 18.80 -0.31 29.40
N HIS A 267 18.76 0.98 29.77
CA HIS A 267 17.87 1.49 30.81
C HIS A 267 16.82 2.42 30.17
N ALA A 268 15.59 2.35 30.67
CA ALA A 268 14.51 3.22 30.25
C ALA A 268 13.78 3.80 31.45
N GLU A 269 13.35 5.05 31.32
CA GLU A 269 12.51 5.76 32.29
C GLU A 269 11.13 6.03 31.69
N PHE A 270 10.11 5.87 32.52
CA PHE A 270 8.72 6.12 32.17
C PHE A 270 8.41 7.61 32.23
N VAL A 271 7.86 8.16 31.14
CA VAL A 271 7.68 9.61 30.98
C VAL A 271 6.24 10.05 31.21
N ARG A 272 5.25 9.36 30.63
CA ARG A 272 3.85 9.80 30.70
C ARG A 272 2.87 8.68 30.39
N VAL A 273 1.66 8.80 30.94
CA VAL A 273 0.46 8.08 30.51
C VAL A 273 -0.55 9.07 29.93
N SER A 274 -1.16 8.73 28.80
CA SER A 274 -2.40 9.39 28.36
C SER A 274 -3.51 8.35 28.26
N THR A 275 -4.60 8.60 28.96
CA THR A 275 -5.82 7.78 28.89
C THR A 275 -6.80 8.45 27.94
N MET A 276 -7.23 7.75 26.90
CA MET A 276 -8.25 8.23 25.97
C MET A 276 -9.53 7.43 26.16
N VAL A 277 -10.63 8.14 26.44
CA VAL A 277 -11.96 7.54 26.51
C VAL A 277 -12.66 7.82 25.19
N ARG A 278 -13.00 6.78 24.45
CA ARG A 278 -13.72 6.89 23.17
C ARG A 278 -15.07 6.22 23.31
N ASN A 279 -16.14 6.98 23.08
CA ASN A 279 -17.48 6.43 22.98
C ASN A 279 -17.74 6.06 21.51
N ASN A 280 -18.12 4.81 21.25
CA ASN A 280 -18.41 4.35 19.89
C ASN A 280 -19.92 4.42 19.61
N HIS A 281 -20.36 4.29 18.34
CA HIS A 281 -21.79 4.33 17.96
C HIS A 281 -22.69 3.29 18.65
N ARG A 282 -22.11 2.32 19.38
CA ARG A 282 -22.82 1.35 20.24
C ARG A 282 -22.90 1.75 21.72
N ASN A 283 -22.60 3.00 22.07
CA ASN A 283 -22.56 3.50 23.46
C ASN A 283 -21.59 2.73 24.39
N THR A 284 -20.56 2.09 23.84
CA THR A 284 -19.51 1.43 24.61
C THR A 284 -18.31 2.37 24.78
N LEU A 285 -17.96 2.65 26.05
CA LEU A 285 -16.78 3.40 26.41
C LEU A 285 -15.55 2.48 26.30
N LYS A 286 -14.67 2.76 25.33
CA LYS A 286 -13.33 2.16 25.28
C LYS A 286 -12.33 3.10 25.93
N VAL A 287 -11.60 2.58 26.91
CA VAL A 287 -10.50 3.28 27.59
C VAL A 287 -9.18 2.72 27.06
N GLY A 288 -8.46 3.51 26.27
CA GLY A 288 -7.12 3.15 25.80
C GLY A 288 -6.05 3.86 26.62
N THR A 289 -5.04 3.12 27.09
CA THR A 289 -3.91 3.70 27.83
C THR A 289 -2.69 3.75 26.94
N THR A 290 -2.09 4.93 26.77
CA THR A 290 -0.83 5.08 26.03
C THR A 290 0.34 5.37 26.96
N ILE A 291 1.43 4.61 26.86
CA ILE A 291 2.65 4.78 27.66
C ILE A 291 3.76 5.41 26.80
N TYR A 292 4.44 6.43 27.35
CA TYR A 292 5.60 7.08 26.76
C TYR A 292 6.86 6.75 27.59
N VAL A 293 7.93 6.31 26.93
CA VAL A 293 9.20 5.93 27.56
C VAL A 293 10.37 6.70 26.97
N LYS A 294 11.31 7.10 27.81
CA LYS A 294 12.59 7.71 27.43
C LYS A 294 13.68 6.67 27.68
N PHE A 295 14.40 6.31 26.62
CA PHE A 295 15.59 5.49 26.76
C PHE A 295 16.75 6.35 27.24
N LEU A 296 17.44 5.88 28.26
CA LEU A 296 18.70 6.44 28.72
C LEU A 296 19.79 5.65 28.00
N GLU A 297 20.55 6.32 27.14
CA GLU A 297 21.68 5.69 26.45
C GLU A 297 22.73 5.25 27.49
N LEU A 298 23.28 4.04 27.28
CA LEU A 298 24.54 3.56 27.86
C LEU A 298 25.56 3.40 26.72
#